data_AF-A0L0B0-F1
#
_entry.id   AF-A0L0B0-F1
#
_cell.length_a   1.000
_cell.length_b   1.000
_cell.length_c   1.000
_cell.angle_alpha   90.00
_cell.angle_beta   90.00
_cell.angle_gamma   90.00
#
_symmetry.space_group_name_H-M   'P 1'
#
loop_
_entity.id
_entity.type
_entity.pdbx_description
1 polymer ?
#
loop_
_entity_poly.entity_id
_entity_poly.type
_entity_poly.pdbx_seq_one_letter_code
_entity_poly.pdbx_strand_id
1 'polypeptide(L)'
;MRSLKKRLFVCILCPLLLVSSPSVLADNDIEISGLVIDRTLTRFGKDFGFYYSSYWRELPFTQGFNVTLYETVFPQAGTVLTLEVNGTRIYTTHFGRRANPIKESAEQAILLTIDYLAQVRANAITGDFSGTTDDF
;
A
#
# COMPACT_ATOMS: atom_id res chain seq x y z
N MET A 1 -4.25 65.63 13.52
CA MET A 1 -3.91 65.05 12.19
C MET A 1 -3.01 63.80 12.19
N ARG A 2 -2.28 63.45 13.27
CA ARG A 2 -1.40 62.24 13.32
C ARG A 2 -2.14 60.90 13.52
N SER A 3 -3.33 60.92 14.13
CA SER A 3 -4.14 59.71 14.42
C SER A 3 -4.86 59.14 13.18
N LEU A 4 -5.28 60.01 12.24
CA LEU A 4 -5.99 59.59 11.04
C LEU A 4 -5.09 58.81 10.06
N LYS A 5 -3.81 59.20 9.95
CA LYS A 5 -2.80 58.49 9.14
C LYS A 5 -2.48 57.10 9.69
N LYS A 6 -2.50 56.91 11.02
CA LYS A 6 -2.30 55.60 11.65
C LYS A 6 -3.46 54.64 11.39
N ARG A 7 -4.71 55.13 11.41
CA ARG A 7 -5.88 54.31 11.07
C ARG A 7 -5.92 53.93 9.59
N LEU A 8 -5.52 54.84 8.70
CA LEU A 8 -5.40 54.55 7.26
C LEU A 8 -4.30 53.52 6.97
N PHE A 9 -3.16 53.59 7.68
CA PHE A 9 -2.05 52.64 7.52
C PHE A 9 -2.41 51.24 8.03
N VAL A 10 -3.19 51.14 9.12
CA VAL A 10 -3.68 49.87 9.66
C VAL A 10 -4.70 49.20 8.72
N CYS A 11 -5.56 49.97 8.05
CA CYS A 11 -6.54 49.41 7.09
C CYS A 11 -5.90 48.91 5.78
N ILE A 12 -4.71 49.40 5.41
CA ILE A 12 -3.97 48.94 4.21
C ILE A 12 -3.03 47.77 4.54
N LEU A 13 -2.50 47.70 5.76
CA LEU A 13 -1.62 46.61 6.20
C LEU A 13 -2.39 45.30 6.52
N CYS A 14 -3.64 45.41 6.97
CA CYS A 14 -4.46 44.26 7.36
C CYS A 14 -4.82 43.30 6.21
N PRO A 15 -5.24 43.76 5.00
CA PRO A 15 -5.54 42.82 3.91
C PRO A 15 -4.29 42.18 3.29
N LEU A 16 -3.09 42.75 3.50
CA LEU A 16 -1.84 42.19 2.95
C LEU A 16 -1.36 40.95 3.74
N LEU A 17 -1.76 40.82 5.00
CA LEU A 17 -1.41 39.68 5.88
C LEU A 17 -2.37 38.49 5.77
N LEU A 18 -3.51 38.64 5.08
CA LEU A 18 -4.48 37.55 4.86
C LEU A 18 -4.28 36.79 3.53
N VAL A 19 -3.35 37.23 2.68
CA VAL A 19 -3.11 36.61 1.36
C VAL A 19 -1.96 35.59 1.37
N SER A 20 -1.23 35.45 2.49
CA SER A 20 -0.19 34.42 2.64
C SER A 20 -0.77 33.11 3.18
N SER A 21 -1.79 32.56 2.53
CA SER A 21 -2.05 31.13 2.66
C SER A 21 -0.94 30.41 1.91
N PRO A 22 -0.12 29.53 2.52
CA PRO A 22 0.71 28.64 1.74
C PRO A 22 -0.26 27.82 0.89
N SER A 23 -0.26 28.05 -0.43
CA SER A 23 -0.82 27.10 -1.36
C SER A 23 -0.15 25.76 -1.04
N VAL A 24 -0.92 24.83 -0.47
CA VAL A 24 -0.52 23.43 -0.36
C VAL A 24 -0.26 23.03 -1.80
N LEU A 25 1.01 23.08 -2.21
CA LEU A 25 1.48 22.46 -3.43
C LEU A 25 0.96 21.03 -3.31
N ALA A 26 0.02 20.67 -4.17
CA ALA A 26 -0.40 19.29 -4.31
C ALA A 26 0.86 18.53 -4.69
N ASP A 27 1.45 17.92 -3.66
CA ASP A 27 2.66 17.15 -3.75
C ASP A 27 2.30 15.95 -4.61
N ASN A 28 2.58 16.07 -5.91
CA ASN A 28 2.52 14.92 -6.82
C ASN A 28 3.81 14.12 -6.59
N ASP A 29 4.04 13.77 -5.32
CA ASP A 29 5.09 12.87 -4.92
C ASP A 29 4.80 11.54 -5.63
N ILE A 30 5.80 11.07 -6.38
CA ILE A 30 5.70 9.79 -7.07
C ILE A 30 5.63 8.70 -6.00
N GLU A 31 4.43 8.24 -5.70
CA GLU A 31 4.21 7.11 -4.79
C GLU A 31 4.69 5.82 -5.47
N ILE A 32 5.78 5.25 -4.95
CA ILE A 32 6.29 3.96 -5.41
C ILE A 32 5.34 2.87 -4.90
N SER A 33 4.66 2.20 -5.82
CA SER A 33 3.75 1.10 -5.53
C SER A 33 3.90 -0.06 -6.50
N GLY A 34 3.19 -1.17 -6.25
CA GLY A 34 3.34 -2.39 -7.02
C GLY A 34 4.59 -3.20 -6.63
N LEU A 35 5.16 -2.94 -5.46
CA LEU A 35 6.41 -3.56 -5.01
C LEU A 35 6.16 -4.92 -4.35
N VAL A 36 7.13 -5.83 -4.51
CA VAL A 36 7.25 -7.04 -3.69
C VAL A 36 8.51 -6.91 -2.84
N ILE A 37 8.32 -6.86 -1.53
CA ILE A 37 9.40 -6.75 -0.54
C ILE A 37 9.68 -8.15 0.01
N ASP A 38 10.83 -8.71 -0.36
CA ASP A 38 11.26 -10.02 0.10
C ASP A 38 12.07 -9.93 1.40
N ARG A 39 11.48 -10.36 2.52
CA ARG A 39 12.13 -10.50 3.84
C ARG A 39 12.33 -11.97 4.23
N THR A 40 12.48 -12.84 3.24
CA THR A 40 12.81 -14.26 3.46
C THR A 40 14.32 -14.48 3.61
N LEU A 41 14.68 -15.56 4.28
CA LEU A 41 16.02 -15.94 4.69
C LEU A 41 16.44 -17.31 4.13
N THR A 42 15.56 -18.31 4.19
CA THR A 42 15.92 -19.69 3.82
C THR A 42 15.73 -19.96 2.34
N ARG A 43 16.24 -21.11 1.87
CA ARG A 43 16.01 -21.55 0.49
C ARG A 43 14.53 -21.70 0.16
N PHE A 44 13.73 -22.25 1.08
CA PHE A 44 12.28 -22.37 0.87
C PHE A 44 11.63 -21.00 0.68
N GLY A 45 12.00 -20.03 1.51
CA GLY A 45 11.55 -18.65 1.40
C GLY A 45 11.96 -17.99 0.08
N LYS A 46 13.22 -18.16 -0.33
CA LYS A 46 13.72 -17.60 -1.60
C LYS A 46 13.06 -18.22 -2.82
N ASP A 47 12.87 -19.54 -2.83
CA ASP A 47 12.19 -20.24 -3.92
C ASP A 47 10.72 -19.79 -4.00
N PHE A 48 10.03 -19.68 -2.86
CA PHE A 48 8.67 -19.14 -2.81
C PHE A 48 8.61 -17.70 -3.33
N GLY A 49 9.51 -16.83 -2.84
CA GLY A 49 9.58 -15.43 -3.25
C GLY A 49 9.87 -15.26 -4.74
N PHE A 50 10.69 -16.13 -5.31
CA PHE A 50 10.98 -16.15 -6.75
C PHE A 50 9.72 -16.46 -7.58
N TYR A 51 8.99 -17.53 -7.25
CA TYR A 51 7.75 -17.89 -7.98
C TYR A 51 6.69 -16.81 -7.79
N TYR A 52 6.43 -16.40 -6.54
CA TYR A 52 5.41 -15.41 -6.24
C TYR A 52 5.68 -14.07 -6.96
N SER A 53 6.92 -13.57 -6.91
CA SER A 53 7.28 -12.31 -7.57
C SER A 53 7.17 -12.39 -9.09
N SER A 54 7.36 -13.58 -9.66
CA SER A 54 7.16 -13.80 -11.10
C SER A 54 5.69 -13.65 -11.46
N TYR A 55 4.79 -14.28 -10.71
CA TYR A 55 3.35 -14.12 -10.92
C TYR A 55 2.87 -12.69 -10.67
N TRP A 56 3.37 -12.03 -9.62
CA TRP A 56 3.00 -10.64 -9.30
C TRP A 56 3.33 -9.67 -10.44
N ARG A 57 4.46 -9.85 -11.12
CA ARG A 57 4.86 -8.98 -12.24
C ARG A 57 3.91 -9.09 -13.44
N GLU A 58 3.24 -10.22 -13.59
CA GLU A 58 2.27 -10.47 -14.66
C GLU A 58 0.88 -9.89 -14.34
N LEU A 59 0.63 -9.51 -13.08
CA LEU A 59 -0.66 -8.96 -12.68
C LEU A 59 -0.83 -7.51 -13.16
N PRO A 60 -1.93 -7.20 -13.86
CA PRO A 60 -2.28 -5.82 -14.14
C PRO A 60 -2.81 -5.13 -12.87
N PHE A 61 -2.72 -3.81 -12.85
CA PHE A 61 -3.33 -2.97 -11.81
C PHE A 61 -2.85 -3.25 -10.37
N THR A 62 -1.54 -3.44 -10.19
CA THR A 62 -0.91 -3.56 -8.86
C THR A 62 -0.64 -2.22 -8.18
N GLN A 63 -0.92 -1.09 -8.85
CA GLN A 63 -0.76 0.26 -8.31
C GLN A 63 -1.55 0.44 -7.01
N GLY A 64 -0.93 1.04 -6.00
CA GLY A 64 -1.49 1.23 -4.66
C GLY A 64 -1.37 0.01 -3.74
N PHE A 65 -0.80 -1.11 -4.22
CA PHE A 65 -0.59 -2.31 -3.43
C PHE A 65 0.89 -2.68 -3.35
N ASN A 66 1.34 -2.95 -2.13
CA ASN A 66 2.67 -3.44 -1.83
C ASN A 66 2.56 -4.77 -1.10
N VAL A 67 3.28 -5.76 -1.60
CA VAL A 67 3.35 -7.09 -1.00
C VAL A 67 4.61 -7.19 -0.16
N THR A 68 4.50 -7.77 1.03
CA THR A 68 5.66 -8.13 1.86
C THR A 68 5.63 -9.61 2.18
N LEU A 69 6.76 -10.27 1.93
CA LEU A 69 6.98 -11.68 2.27
C LEU A 69 7.82 -11.75 3.54
N TYR A 70 7.26 -12.27 4.61
CA TYR A 70 7.96 -12.52 5.87
C TYR A 70 8.26 -14.00 6.03
N GLU A 71 9.43 -14.29 6.59
CA GLU A 71 9.79 -15.63 7.01
C GLU A 71 10.15 -15.66 8.50
N THR A 72 9.56 -16.61 9.22
CA THR A 72 9.99 -16.97 10.57
C THR A 72 10.63 -18.35 10.54
N VAL A 73 11.91 -18.43 10.90
CA VAL A 73 12.69 -19.66 10.88
C VAL A 73 12.61 -20.36 12.25
N PHE A 74 12.23 -21.63 12.24
CA PHE A 74 12.21 -22.51 13.40
C PHE A 74 13.24 -23.63 13.21
N PRO A 75 14.44 -23.55 13.83
CA PRO A 75 15.58 -24.44 13.54
C PRO A 75 15.26 -25.94 13.56
N GLN A 76 14.29 -26.37 14.38
CA GLN A 76 13.92 -27.79 14.50
C GLN A 76 12.63 -28.18 13.77
N ALA A 77 11.82 -27.21 13.32
CA ALA A 77 10.47 -27.46 12.78
C ALA A 77 10.31 -27.07 11.31
N GLY A 78 11.18 -26.20 10.78
CA GLY A 78 11.08 -25.68 9.42
C GLY A 78 10.94 -24.17 9.43
N THR A 79 10.16 -23.62 8.50
CA THR A 79 9.91 -22.18 8.40
C THR A 79 8.44 -21.89 8.17
N VAL A 80 7.99 -20.75 8.67
CA VAL A 80 6.65 -20.20 8.37
C VAL A 80 6.85 -19.02 7.45
N LEU A 81 6.21 -19.06 6.28
CA LEU A 81 6.10 -17.91 5.40
C LEU A 81 4.74 -17.24 5.60
N THR A 82 4.76 -15.92 5.67
CA THR A 82 3.58 -15.08 5.78
C THR A 82 3.62 -14.02 4.69
N LEU A 83 2.50 -13.89 3.98
CA LEU A 83 2.33 -12.91 2.92
C LEU A 83 1.35 -11.83 3.36
N GLU A 84 1.78 -10.58 3.23
CA GLU A 84 0.97 -9.42 3.57
C GLU A 84 0.85 -8.48 2.38
N VAL A 85 -0.35 -7.93 2.18
CA VAL A 85 -0.63 -6.88 1.21
C VAL A 85 -1.03 -5.63 1.98
N ASN A 86 -0.25 -4.56 1.87
CA ASN A 86 -0.43 -3.31 2.64
C ASN A 86 -0.60 -3.56 4.15
N GLY A 87 0.15 -4.52 4.71
CA GLY A 87 0.09 -4.91 6.13
C GLY A 87 -1.07 -5.85 6.50
N THR A 88 -1.93 -6.23 5.55
CA THR A 88 -2.99 -7.22 5.77
C THR A 88 -2.50 -8.60 5.39
N ARG A 89 -2.57 -9.56 6.31
CA ARG A 89 -2.17 -10.95 6.06
C ARG A 89 -3.16 -11.64 5.14
N ILE A 90 -2.68 -12.07 3.97
CA ILE A 90 -3.49 -12.74 2.95
C ILE A 90 -3.25 -14.25 2.98
N TYR A 91 -2.00 -14.66 3.20
CA TYR A 91 -1.62 -16.07 3.14
C TYR A 91 -0.56 -16.40 4.17
N THR A 92 -0.59 -17.65 4.64
CA THR A 92 0.47 -18.20 5.49
C THR A 92 0.64 -19.68 5.17
N THR A 93 1.89 -20.15 5.19
CA THR A 93 2.22 -21.55 4.97
C THR A 93 3.42 -21.97 5.79
N HIS A 94 3.55 -23.27 6.02
CA HIS A 94 4.64 -23.87 6.78
C HIS A 94 5.44 -24.83 5.90
N PHE A 95 6.74 -24.58 5.76
CA PHE A 95 7.69 -25.44 5.08
C PHE A 95 8.49 -26.24 6.11
N GLY A 96 8.08 -27.49 6.31
CA GLY A 96 8.77 -28.42 7.18
C GLY A 96 9.92 -29.16 6.48
N ARG A 97 10.36 -30.28 7.07
CA ARG A 97 11.44 -31.13 6.51
C ARG A 97 11.04 -31.89 5.24
N ARG A 98 9.75 -32.09 5.00
CA ARG A 98 9.26 -32.75 3.78
C ARG A 98 9.17 -31.72 2.68
N ALA A 99 9.46 -32.13 1.45
CA ALA A 99 9.26 -31.29 0.28
C ALA A 99 7.76 -31.02 0.12
N ASN A 100 7.29 -29.88 0.63
CA ASN A 100 6.03 -29.31 0.17
C ASN A 100 6.26 -28.67 -1.20
N PRO A 101 5.31 -28.77 -2.13
CA PRO A 101 5.44 -28.14 -3.43
C PRO A 101 5.39 -26.61 -3.27
N ILE A 102 6.58 -26.00 -3.25
CA ILE A 102 6.78 -24.55 -3.05
C ILE A 102 6.07 -23.75 -4.15
N LYS A 103 6.16 -24.23 -5.39
CA LYS A 103 5.51 -23.60 -6.55
C LYS A 103 3.99 -23.55 -6.39
N GLU A 104 3.36 -24.68 -6.04
CA GLU A 104 1.92 -24.75 -5.82
C GLU A 104 1.48 -23.83 -4.65
N SER A 105 2.29 -23.74 -3.61
CA SER A 105 2.03 -22.81 -2.49
C SER A 105 2.08 -21.35 -2.96
N ALA A 106 3.03 -20.99 -3.82
CA ALA A 106 3.13 -19.64 -4.40
C ALA A 106 1.98 -19.35 -5.37
N GLU A 107 1.55 -20.35 -6.15
CA GLU A 107 0.36 -20.26 -7.01
C GLU A 107 -0.90 -20.03 -6.20
N GLN A 108 -1.10 -20.77 -5.11
CA GLN A 108 -2.23 -20.54 -4.21
C GLN A 108 -2.19 -19.14 -3.59
N ALA A 109 -1.00 -18.70 -3.15
CA ALA A 109 -0.85 -17.38 -2.56
C ALA A 109 -1.21 -16.25 -3.53
N ILE A 110 -0.80 -16.34 -4.80
CA ILE A 110 -1.15 -15.30 -5.77
C ILE A 110 -2.63 -15.28 -6.10
N LEU A 111 -3.30 -16.43 -6.17
CA LEU A 111 -4.75 -16.50 -6.40
C LEU A 111 -5.51 -15.79 -5.27
N LEU A 112 -5.15 -16.06 -4.01
CA LEU A 112 -5.74 -15.37 -2.85
C LEU A 112 -5.46 -13.87 -2.87
N THR A 113 -4.27 -13.46 -3.32
CA THR A 113 -3.97 -12.05 -3.51
C THR A 113 -4.87 -11.42 -4.57
N ILE A 114 -5.09 -12.07 -5.72
CA ILE A 114 -5.96 -11.56 -6.79
C ILE A 114 -7.38 -11.35 -6.26
N ASP A 115 -7.94 -12.34 -5.55
CA ASP A 115 -9.27 -12.25 -4.96
C ASP A 115 -9.39 -11.07 -3.98
N TYR A 116 -8.38 -10.90 -3.13
CA TYR A 116 -8.30 -9.78 -2.21
C TYR A 116 -8.25 -8.43 -2.94
N LEU A 117 -7.40 -8.29 -3.96
CA LEU A 117 -7.30 -7.05 -4.74
C LEU A 117 -8.62 -6.71 -5.45
N ALA A 118 -9.30 -7.71 -6.01
CA ALA A 118 -10.59 -7.55 -6.64
C ALA A 118 -11.65 -7.07 -5.64
N GLN A 119 -11.68 -7.66 -4.44
CA GLN A 119 -12.61 -7.26 -3.38
C GLN A 119 -12.37 -5.82 -2.91
N VAL A 120 -11.11 -5.45 -2.64
CA VAL A 120 -10.76 -4.09 -2.21
C VAL A 120 -11.16 -3.06 -3.26
N ARG A 121 -10.92 -3.35 -4.54
CA ARG A 121 -11.32 -2.48 -5.65
C ARG A 121 -12.83 -2.36 -5.79
N ALA A 122 -13.56 -3.46 -5.72
CA ALA A 122 -15.02 -3.45 -5.79
C ALA A 122 -15.62 -2.56 -4.69
N ASN A 123 -15.10 -2.69 -3.46
CA ASN A 123 -15.54 -1.86 -2.34
C ASN A 123 -15.21 -0.37 -2.53
N ALA A 124 -14.02 -0.06 -3.06
CA ALA A 124 -13.64 1.32 -3.36
C ALA A 124 -14.59 1.97 -4.39
N ILE A 125 -14.93 1.22 -5.44
CA ILE A 125 -15.87 1.67 -6.48
C ILE A 125 -17.27 1.90 -5.87
N THR A 126 -17.79 0.97 -5.08
CA THR A 126 -19.12 1.12 -4.45
C THR A 126 -19.17 2.28 -3.46
N GLY A 127 -18.09 2.51 -2.68
CA GLY A 127 -18.01 3.63 -1.74
C GLY A 127 -18.08 4.99 -2.45
N ASP A 128 -17.41 5.13 -3.58
CA ASP A 128 -17.37 6.37 -4.37
C ASP A 128 -18.78 6.74 -4.92
N PHE A 129 -19.55 5.74 -5.35
CA PHE A 129 -20.93 5.96 -5.80
C PHE A 129 -21.87 6.43 -4.69
N SER A 130 -21.66 6.01 -3.44
CA SER A 130 -22.51 6.39 -2.31
C SER A 130 -22.30 7.84 -1.84
N GLY A 131 -21.14 8.43 -2.09
CA GLY A 131 -20.84 9.81 -1.70
C GLY A 131 -21.37 10.87 -2.68
N THR A 132 -21.84 10.47 -3.87
CA THR A 132 -22.28 11.41 -4.92
C THR A 132 -23.79 11.70 -4.87
N THR A 133 -24.56 10.95 -4.09
CA THR A 133 -26.04 11.04 -4.07
C THR A 133 -26.64 12.08 -3.13
N ASP A 134 -25.84 12.85 -2.39
CA ASP A 134 -26.35 13.78 -1.37
C ASP A 134 -26.46 15.25 -1.85
N ASP A 135 -26.26 15.52 -3.14
CA ASP A 135 -26.13 16.89 -3.69
C ASP A 135 -27.24 17.28 -4.70
N PHE A 136 -28.44 16.72 -4.57
CA PHE A 136 -29.63 17.11 -5.37
C PHE A 136 -30.87 17.41 -4.52
#